data_AF-A0A1E1WZP5-F1
#
_entry.id   AF-A0A1E1WZP5-F1
#
_cell.length_a   1.000
_cell.length_b   1.000
_cell.length_c   1.000
_cell.angle_alpha   90.00
_cell.angle_beta   90.00
_cell.angle_gamma   90.00
#
_symmetry.space_group_name_H-M   'P 1'
#
loop_
_entity.id
_entity.type
_entity.pdbx_description
1 polymer ?
#
loop_
_entity_poly.entity_id
_entity_poly.type
_entity_poly.pdbx_seq_one_letter_code
_entity_poly.pdbx_strand_id
1 'polypeptide(L)'
;CARDYMKHCTDSIAQGIGSIFLDDIKSEIEGRCEESSTYHHDYLRSAPCLNKVGASFHKCFRGLTADLDVATRLPNKQRIGGACCKFNVFESCVRKALEGQCSAEVRDFAEGLLEKYAGELLGTVCTAYRSGDKCKRISFDSAPGDKNLRAVFTPLIKVSAALG
;
A
#
# COMPACT_ATOMS: atom_id res chain seq x y z
N CYS A 1 15.37 -7.69 -10.63
CA CYS A 1 14.61 -8.66 -9.80
C CYS A 1 13.10 -8.37 -9.80
N ALA A 2 12.57 -7.37 -9.08
CA ALA A 2 11.12 -7.15 -9.02
C ALA A 2 10.48 -6.82 -10.38
N ARG A 3 11.12 -5.95 -11.20
CA ARG A 3 10.67 -5.68 -12.58
C ARG A 3 10.71 -6.92 -13.47
N ASP A 4 11.78 -7.72 -13.37
CA ASP A 4 11.89 -8.96 -14.14
C ASP A 4 10.81 -9.97 -13.75
N TYR A 5 10.50 -10.08 -12.45
CA TYR A 5 9.39 -10.90 -11.98
C TYR A 5 8.06 -10.44 -12.56
N MET A 6 7.76 -9.14 -12.53
CA MET A 6 6.54 -8.60 -13.15
C MET A 6 6.49 -8.92 -14.65
N LYS A 7 7.62 -8.77 -15.36
CA LYS A 7 7.72 -9.02 -16.80
C LYS A 7 7.55 -10.49 -17.18
N HIS A 8 8.02 -11.43 -16.35
CA HIS A 8 8.10 -12.84 -16.71
C HIS A 8 7.07 -13.74 -16.01
N CYS A 9 6.42 -13.27 -14.95
CA CYS A 9 5.56 -14.09 -14.09
C CYS A 9 4.14 -13.52 -13.91
N THR A 10 3.76 -12.48 -14.64
CA THR A 10 2.41 -11.88 -14.53
C THR A 10 1.81 -11.55 -15.90
N ASP A 11 0.48 -11.51 -15.96
CA ASP A 11 -0.27 -11.16 -17.18
C ASP A 11 -0.23 -9.65 -17.49
N SER A 12 -0.59 -9.25 -18.70
CA SER A 12 -0.36 -7.89 -19.24
C SER A 12 -0.88 -6.76 -18.35
N ILE A 13 -2.07 -6.91 -17.77
CA ILE A 13 -2.66 -5.88 -16.89
C ILE A 13 -1.91 -5.83 -15.54
N ALA A 14 -1.64 -6.98 -14.93
CA ALA A 14 -0.89 -7.06 -13.68
C ALA A 14 0.54 -6.53 -13.85
N GLN A 15 1.17 -6.84 -14.98
CA GLN A 15 2.49 -6.33 -15.38
C GLN A 15 2.49 -4.80 -15.48
N GLY A 16 1.49 -4.21 -16.14
CA GLY A 16 1.36 -2.76 -16.27
C GLY A 16 1.23 -2.08 -14.90
N ILE A 17 0.29 -2.54 -14.07
CA ILE A 17 0.05 -1.99 -12.72
C ILE A 17 1.30 -2.13 -11.84
N GLY A 18 1.93 -3.31 -11.82
CA GLY A 18 3.12 -3.52 -11.00
C GLY A 18 4.34 -2.76 -11.53
N SER A 19 4.44 -2.48 -12.83
CA SER A 19 5.52 -1.65 -13.37
C SER A 19 5.37 -0.19 -12.92
N ILE A 20 4.16 0.37 -12.99
CA ILE A 20 3.87 1.73 -12.48
C ILE A 20 4.25 1.82 -10.99
N PHE A 21 3.78 0.88 -10.18
CA PHE A 21 4.12 0.87 -8.75
C PHE A 21 5.63 0.77 -8.47
N LEU A 22 6.38 0.00 -9.28
CA LEU A 22 7.83 -0.09 -9.15
C LEU A 22 8.55 1.17 -9.65
N ASP A 23 7.97 1.90 -10.61
CA ASP A 23 8.46 3.21 -11.06
C ASP A 23 8.22 4.27 -9.99
N ASP A 24 7.05 4.26 -9.32
CA ASP A 24 6.73 5.15 -8.20
C ASP A 24 7.70 4.93 -7.02
N ILE A 25 7.95 3.67 -6.64
CA ILE A 25 8.96 3.34 -5.63
C ILE A 25 10.34 3.86 -6.03
N LYS A 26 10.73 3.69 -7.29
CA LYS A 26 12.03 4.17 -7.78
C LYS A 26 12.10 5.69 -7.66
N SER A 27 11.07 6.41 -8.10
CA SER A 27 11.01 7.87 -8.05
C SER A 27 11.03 8.41 -6.62
N GLU A 28 10.33 7.75 -5.68
CA GLU A 28 10.40 8.08 -4.26
C GLU A 28 11.82 7.94 -3.71
N ILE A 29 12.49 6.81 -3.98
CA ILE A 29 13.84 6.54 -3.51
C ILE A 29 14.83 7.56 -4.08
N GLU A 30 14.77 7.83 -5.39
CA GLU A 30 15.63 8.80 -6.06
C GLU A 30 15.41 10.20 -5.47
N GLY A 31 14.15 10.63 -5.30
CA GLY A 31 13.82 11.91 -4.70
C GLY A 31 14.33 12.04 -3.26
N ARG A 32 14.24 10.98 -2.46
CA ARG A 32 14.75 10.99 -1.09
C ARG A 32 16.28 11.05 -1.03
N CYS A 33 16.97 10.51 -2.02
CA CYS A 33 18.44 10.52 -2.09
C CYS A 33 19.01 11.79 -2.71
N GLU A 34 18.17 12.68 -3.25
CA GLU A 34 18.61 13.97 -3.81
C GLU A 34 18.94 14.95 -2.69
N GLU A 35 20.21 15.04 -2.31
CA GLU A 35 20.72 15.82 -1.16
C GLU A 35 20.34 17.30 -1.22
N SER A 36 20.21 17.86 -2.42
CA SER A 36 19.85 19.26 -2.61
C SER A 36 18.36 19.56 -2.43
N SER A 37 17.52 18.52 -2.32
CA SER A 37 16.06 18.68 -2.25
C SER A 37 15.54 18.92 -0.83
N THR A 38 14.48 19.71 -0.72
CA THR A 38 13.74 19.87 0.55
C THR A 38 13.16 18.54 1.03
N TYR A 39 12.75 17.67 0.11
CA TYR A 39 12.21 16.34 0.42
C TYR A 39 13.24 15.44 1.12
N HIS A 40 14.51 15.46 0.69
CA HIS A 40 15.59 14.76 1.38
C HIS A 40 15.75 15.24 2.83
N HIS A 41 15.75 16.56 3.05
CA HIS A 41 15.87 17.12 4.40
C HIS A 41 14.66 16.78 5.29
N ASP A 42 13.45 16.83 4.75
CA ASP A 42 12.23 16.46 5.47
C ASP A 42 12.20 14.96 5.81
N TYR A 43 12.71 14.11 4.92
CA TYR A 43 12.93 12.70 5.21
C TYR A 43 13.90 12.50 6.38
N LEU A 44 15.09 13.12 6.33
CA LEU A 44 16.10 12.98 7.38
C LEU A 44 15.59 13.50 8.73
N ARG A 45 14.81 14.59 8.72
CA ARG A 45 14.16 15.13 9.94
C ARG A 45 13.12 14.18 10.51
N SER A 46 12.37 13.49 9.65
CA SER A 46 11.28 12.59 10.05
C SER A 46 11.77 11.19 10.46
N ALA A 47 12.88 10.74 9.88
CA ALA A 47 13.42 9.38 10.04
C ALA A 47 13.60 8.92 11.50
N PRO A 48 14.11 9.73 12.46
CA PRO A 48 14.27 9.29 13.84
C PRO A 48 12.96 8.81 14.48
N CYS A 49 11.85 9.52 14.27
CA CYS A 49 10.56 9.11 14.84
C CYS A 49 9.95 7.94 14.07
N LEU A 50 10.03 7.94 12.74
CA LEU A 50 9.54 6.83 11.93
C LEU A 50 10.25 5.52 12.28
N ASN A 51 11.56 5.57 12.56
CA ASN A 51 12.33 4.41 13.02
C ASN A 51 11.86 3.91 14.39
N LYS A 52 11.53 4.82 15.32
CA LYS A 52 10.97 4.46 16.64
C LYS A 52 9.65 3.70 16.53
N VAL A 53 8.78 4.07 15.59
CA VAL A 53 7.49 3.39 15.35
C VAL A 53 7.58 2.26 14.32
N GLY A 54 8.78 1.93 13.83
CA GLY A 54 8.98 0.98 12.73
C GLY A 54 8.38 -0.41 12.97
N ALA A 55 8.36 -0.89 14.23
CA ALA A 55 7.71 -2.15 14.58
C ALA A 55 6.18 -2.12 14.36
N SER A 56 5.53 -0.99 14.64
CA SER A 56 4.11 -0.77 14.37
C SER A 56 3.84 -0.71 12.88
N PHE A 57 4.69 -0.04 12.10
CA PHE A 57 4.58 -0.02 10.63
C PHE A 57 4.70 -1.43 10.05
N HIS A 58 5.70 -2.20 10.50
CA HIS A 58 5.84 -3.60 10.10
C HIS A 58 4.59 -4.43 10.42
N LYS A 59 3.95 -4.19 11.57
CA LYS A 59 2.68 -4.83 11.92
C LYS A 59 1.56 -4.42 10.96
N CYS A 60 1.46 -3.14 10.60
CA CYS A 60 0.48 -2.65 9.63
C CYS A 60 0.69 -3.28 8.24
N PHE A 61 1.92 -3.37 7.75
CA PHE A 61 2.23 -4.03 6.48
C PHE A 61 1.90 -5.52 6.49
N ARG A 62 2.21 -6.23 7.58
CA ARG A 62 1.78 -7.65 7.73
C ARG A 62 0.26 -7.77 7.74
N GLY A 63 -0.43 -6.84 8.40
CA GLY A 63 -1.89 -6.73 8.38
C GLY A 63 -2.41 -6.55 6.97
N LEU A 64 -1.86 -5.58 6.22
CA LEU A 64 -2.22 -5.32 4.82
C LEU A 64 -2.05 -6.57 3.95
N THR A 65 -0.92 -7.28 4.05
CA THR A 65 -0.70 -8.49 3.24
C THR A 65 -1.77 -9.55 3.51
N ALA A 66 -2.08 -9.81 4.79
CA ALA A 66 -3.14 -10.75 5.15
C ALA A 66 -4.53 -10.25 4.70
N ASP A 67 -4.82 -8.97 4.85
CA ASP A 67 -6.08 -8.37 4.45
C ASP A 67 -6.28 -8.42 2.92
N LEU A 68 -5.22 -8.17 2.14
CA LEU A 68 -5.25 -8.32 0.70
C LEU A 68 -5.47 -9.77 0.29
N ASP A 69 -4.89 -10.75 0.99
CA ASP A 69 -5.18 -12.17 0.77
C ASP A 69 -6.66 -12.49 0.98
N VAL A 70 -7.29 -11.94 2.03
CA VAL A 70 -8.76 -12.05 2.22
C VAL A 70 -9.51 -11.45 1.02
N ALA A 71 -9.08 -10.30 0.50
CA ALA A 71 -9.71 -9.69 -0.67
C ALA A 71 -9.61 -10.56 -1.94
N THR A 72 -8.58 -11.40 -2.08
CA THR A 72 -8.47 -12.34 -3.22
C THR A 72 -9.57 -13.40 -3.23
N ARG A 73 -10.20 -13.68 -2.07
CA ARG A 73 -11.25 -14.70 -1.92
C ARG A 73 -12.63 -14.16 -2.28
N LEU A 74 -12.77 -12.86 -2.47
CA LEU A 74 -14.01 -12.25 -2.94
C LEU A 74 -14.33 -12.68 -4.38
N PRO A 75 -15.61 -12.62 -4.79
CA PRO A 75 -15.99 -12.74 -6.20
C PRO A 75 -15.18 -11.76 -7.06
N ASN A 76 -14.76 -12.16 -8.27
CA ASN A 76 -13.85 -11.39 -9.12
C ASN A 76 -14.22 -9.89 -9.18
N LYS A 77 -15.49 -9.57 -9.46
CA LYS A 77 -15.98 -8.18 -9.57
C LYS A 77 -15.84 -7.33 -8.29
N GLN A 78 -15.63 -7.96 -7.14
CA GLN A 78 -15.47 -7.29 -5.85
C GLN A 78 -14.02 -7.26 -5.34
N ARG A 79 -13.09 -8.01 -5.96
CA ARG A 79 -11.71 -8.13 -5.45
C ARG A 79 -10.99 -6.78 -5.37
N ILE A 80 -11.10 -5.96 -6.42
CA ILE A 80 -10.48 -4.63 -6.47
C ILE A 80 -11.06 -3.73 -5.39
N GLY A 81 -12.40 -3.65 -5.32
CA GLY A 81 -13.06 -2.87 -4.28
C GLY A 81 -12.70 -3.32 -2.87
N GLY A 82 -12.65 -4.64 -2.64
CA GLY A 82 -12.24 -5.23 -1.38
C GLY A 82 -10.81 -4.86 -1.02
N ALA A 83 -9.88 -4.97 -1.98
CA ALA A 83 -8.48 -4.57 -1.79
C ALA A 83 -8.35 -3.09 -1.45
N CYS A 84 -9.08 -2.20 -2.15
CA CYS A 84 -9.15 -0.78 -1.83
C CYS A 84 -9.62 -0.53 -0.39
N CYS A 85 -10.67 -1.23 0.04
CA CYS A 85 -11.19 -1.11 1.40
C CYS A 85 -10.20 -1.60 2.46
N LYS A 86 -9.43 -2.65 2.15
CA LYS A 86 -8.34 -3.12 3.02
C LYS A 86 -7.16 -2.16 3.05
N PHE A 87 -6.90 -1.43 1.97
CA PHE A 87 -5.90 -0.36 1.96
C PHE A 87 -6.28 0.78 2.92
N ASN A 88 -7.56 1.17 2.97
CA ASN A 88 -8.02 2.17 3.96
C ASN A 88 -7.76 1.73 5.41
N VAL A 89 -7.86 0.42 5.71
CA VAL A 89 -7.52 -0.14 7.03
C VAL A 89 -6.03 -0.02 7.31
N PHE A 90 -5.19 -0.27 6.31
CA PHE A 90 -3.75 -0.09 6.40
C PHE A 90 -3.36 1.38 6.65
N GLU A 91 -3.92 2.33 5.89
CA GLU A 91 -3.69 3.76 6.12
C GLU A 91 -4.10 4.19 7.53
N SER A 92 -5.25 3.73 8.01
CA SER A 92 -5.70 3.99 9.40
C SER A 92 -4.75 3.38 10.44
N CYS A 93 -4.20 2.19 10.18
CA CYS A 93 -3.21 1.55 11.04
C CYS A 93 -1.93 2.40 11.14
N VAL A 94 -1.43 2.91 10.01
CA VAL A 94 -0.24 3.77 9.97
C VAL A 94 -0.48 5.08 10.71
N ARG A 95 -1.62 5.74 10.49
CA ARG A 95 -2.00 6.98 11.21
C ARG A 95 -2.00 6.76 12.73
N LYS A 96 -2.68 5.71 13.20
CA LYS A 96 -2.73 5.33 14.63
C LYS A 96 -1.36 4.99 15.21
N ALA A 97 -0.46 4.41 14.42
CA ALA A 97 0.89 4.10 14.89
C ALA A 97 1.73 5.35 15.17
N LEU A 98 1.40 6.48 14.54
CA LEU A 98 2.09 7.76 14.70
C LEU A 98 1.41 8.68 15.72
N GLU A 99 0.10 8.54 15.92
CA GLU A 99 -0.67 9.32 16.89
C GLU A 99 -0.05 9.26 18.29
N GLY A 100 0.24 10.44 18.85
CA GLY A 100 0.87 10.58 20.17
C GLY A 100 2.33 10.12 20.26
N GLN A 101 2.91 9.59 19.17
CA GLN A 101 4.31 9.13 19.11
C GLN A 101 5.21 10.10 18.34
N CYS A 102 4.68 10.70 17.27
CA CYS A 102 5.38 11.63 16.40
C CYS A 102 4.66 12.98 16.32
N SER A 103 5.39 14.03 15.94
CA SER A 103 4.83 15.37 15.74
C SER A 103 3.83 15.41 14.58
N ALA A 104 3.10 16.52 14.42
CA ALA A 104 2.20 16.70 13.27
C ALA A 104 2.96 16.66 11.94
N GLU A 105 4.12 17.32 11.87
CA GLU A 105 4.93 17.41 10.66
C GLU A 105 5.43 16.04 10.20
N VAL A 106 5.85 15.18 11.15
CA VAL A 106 6.27 13.81 10.83
C VAL A 106 5.09 12.94 10.38
N ARG A 107 3.90 13.18 10.94
CA ARG A 107 2.68 12.49 10.50
C ARG A 107 2.31 12.85 9.07
N ASP A 108 2.32 14.15 8.75
CA ASP A 108 2.06 14.65 7.40
C ASP A 108 3.11 14.10 6.40
N PHE A 109 4.38 14.06 6.80
CA PHE A 109 5.43 13.44 5.99
C PHE A 109 5.16 11.95 5.73
N ALA A 110 4.77 11.19 6.75
CA ALA A 110 4.47 9.76 6.61
C ALA A 110 3.26 9.50 5.70
N GLU A 111 2.24 10.36 5.76
CA GLU A 111 1.09 10.29 4.85
C GLU A 111 1.50 10.61 3.40
N GLY A 112 2.32 11.65 3.21
CA GLY A 112 2.90 11.97 1.90
C GLY A 112 3.78 10.86 1.34
N LEU A 113 4.46 10.11 2.20
CA LEU A 113 5.25 8.94 1.80
C LEU A 113 4.36 7.81 1.24
N LEU A 114 3.21 7.55 1.85
CA LEU A 114 2.25 6.57 1.33
C LEU A 114 1.68 6.99 -0.03
N GLU A 115 1.35 8.28 -0.18
CA GLU A 115 0.87 8.84 -1.44
C GLU A 115 1.94 8.76 -2.54
N LYS A 116 3.22 8.99 -2.22
CA LYS A 116 4.32 8.82 -3.18
C LYS A 116 4.52 7.39 -3.66
N TYR A 117 4.21 6.38 -2.83
CA TYR A 117 4.37 4.98 -3.22
C TYR A 117 3.20 4.42 -4.03
N ALA A 118 1.97 4.84 -3.74
CA ALA A 118 0.78 4.19 -4.29
C ALA A 118 -0.35 5.15 -4.64
N GLY A 119 -0.18 6.46 -4.44
CA GLY A 119 -1.23 7.47 -4.56
C GLY A 119 -1.87 7.55 -5.94
N GLU A 120 -1.06 7.52 -7.00
CA GLU A 120 -1.56 7.52 -8.38
C GLU A 120 -2.34 6.24 -8.70
N LEU A 121 -1.76 5.08 -8.33
CA LEU A 121 -2.39 3.78 -8.52
C LEU A 121 -3.74 3.72 -7.78
N LEU A 122 -3.76 4.07 -6.50
CA LEU A 122 -4.96 4.07 -5.66
C LEU A 122 -5.96 5.14 -6.10
N GLY A 123 -5.48 6.31 -6.53
CA GLY A 123 -6.32 7.34 -7.15
C GLY A 123 -7.02 6.82 -8.40
N THR A 124 -6.33 6.01 -9.20
CA THR A 124 -6.91 5.43 -10.41
C THR A 124 -7.90 4.32 -10.10
N VAL A 125 -7.52 3.35 -9.26
CA VAL A 125 -8.32 2.12 -9.05
C VAL A 125 -9.30 2.18 -7.88
N CYS A 126 -9.01 3.02 -6.87
CA CYS A 126 -9.72 3.06 -5.59
C CYS A 126 -10.52 4.34 -5.34
N THR A 127 -10.60 5.28 -6.30
CA THR A 127 -11.35 6.54 -6.13
C THR A 127 -12.76 6.33 -5.58
N ALA A 128 -13.49 5.32 -6.05
CA ALA A 128 -14.86 5.05 -5.61
C ALA A 128 -14.98 4.48 -4.17
N TYR A 129 -13.87 4.08 -3.55
CA TYR A 129 -13.82 3.42 -2.24
C TYR A 129 -13.17 4.28 -1.15
N ARG A 130 -12.59 5.44 -1.50
CA ARG A 130 -11.94 6.36 -0.54
C ARG A 130 -12.87 6.82 0.59
N SER A 131 -14.15 7.07 0.33
CA SER A 131 -15.12 7.52 1.35
C SER A 131 -15.59 6.42 2.32
N GLY A 132 -15.24 5.15 2.06
CA GLY A 132 -15.62 4.01 2.91
C GLY A 132 -17.07 3.53 2.78
N ASP A 133 -18.00 4.28 2.18
CA ASP A 133 -19.40 3.84 2.07
C ASP A 133 -19.58 2.62 1.18
N LYS A 134 -18.83 2.54 0.08
CA LYS A 134 -18.80 1.32 -0.74
C LYS A 134 -18.17 0.14 -0.01
N CYS A 135 -17.25 0.40 0.93
CA CYS A 135 -16.62 -0.65 1.72
C CYS A 135 -17.59 -1.34 2.68
N LYS A 136 -18.57 -0.62 3.21
CA LYS A 136 -19.63 -1.19 4.07
C LYS A 136 -20.50 -2.22 3.35
N ARG A 137 -20.52 -2.22 2.02
CA ARG A 137 -21.33 -3.14 1.19
C ARG A 137 -20.58 -4.41 0.79
N ILE A 138 -19.29 -4.51 1.11
CA ILE A 138 -18.48 -5.70 0.81
C ILE A 138 -18.52 -6.63 2.02
N SER A 139 -19.04 -7.83 1.82
CA SER A 139 -18.99 -8.88 2.84
C SER A 139 -17.70 -9.67 2.66
N PHE A 140 -16.77 -9.50 3.59
CA PHE A 140 -15.56 -10.30 3.65
C PHE A 140 -15.83 -11.63 4.37
N ASP A 141 -15.11 -12.67 3.99
CA ASP A 141 -15.04 -13.90 4.79
C ASP A 141 -14.42 -13.60 6.17
N SER A 142 -14.89 -14.31 7.19
CA SER A 142 -14.36 -14.29 8.55
C SER A 142 -13.01 -15.03 8.68
N ALA A 143 -12.68 -15.91 7.72
CA ALA A 143 -11.41 -16.63 7.73
C ALA A 143 -10.23 -15.65 7.57
N PRO A 144 -9.20 -15.72 8.44
CA PRO A 144 -8.05 -14.83 8.34
C PRO A 144 -7.26 -15.06 7.04
N GLY A 145 -6.56 -14.01 6.61
CA GLY A 145 -5.59 -14.10 5.52
C GLY A 145 -4.38 -14.95 5.89
N ASP A 146 -3.67 -15.44 4.88
CA ASP A 146 -2.44 -16.21 5.07
C ASP A 146 -1.33 -15.33 5.67
N LYS A 147 -0.89 -15.69 6.88
CA LYS A 147 0.15 -14.98 7.63
C LYS A 147 1.57 -15.30 7.13
N ASN A 148 1.73 -16.30 6.27
CA ASN A 148 3.02 -16.68 5.70
C ASN A 148 3.40 -15.85 4.47
N LEU A 149 2.45 -15.11 3.90
CA LEU A 149 2.72 -14.18 2.81
C LEU A 149 3.60 -13.04 3.30
N ARG A 150 4.79 -12.90 2.70
CA ARG A 150 5.78 -11.89 3.09
C ARG A 150 5.76 -10.62 2.24
N ALA A 151 5.09 -10.66 1.09
CA ALA A 151 5.05 -9.56 0.14
C ALA A 151 3.62 -9.27 -0.31
N VAL A 152 3.29 -7.98 -0.44
CA VAL A 152 1.98 -7.51 -0.92
C VAL A 152 1.74 -7.84 -2.39
N PHE A 153 2.79 -8.05 -3.19
CA PHE A 153 2.67 -8.34 -4.62
C PHE A 153 1.88 -9.62 -4.90
N THR A 154 2.07 -10.68 -4.12
CA THR A 154 1.38 -11.96 -4.34
C THR A 154 -0.15 -11.83 -4.30
N PRO A 155 -0.76 -11.27 -3.24
CA PRO A 155 -2.21 -11.07 -3.25
C PRO A 155 -2.64 -9.99 -4.26
N LEU A 156 -1.84 -8.94 -4.51
CA LEU A 156 -2.18 -7.92 -5.51
C LEU A 156 -2.28 -8.48 -6.93
N ILE A 157 -1.41 -9.41 -7.32
CA ILE A 157 -1.48 -10.09 -8.63
C ILE A 157 -2.79 -10.88 -8.77
N LYS A 158 -3.24 -11.54 -7.69
CA LYS A 158 -4.52 -12.26 -7.69
C LYS A 158 -5.74 -11.32 -7.72
N VAL A 159 -5.61 -10.13 -7.12
CA VAL A 159 -6.62 -9.07 -7.20
C VAL A 159 -6.68 -8.51 -8.62
N SER A 160 -5.55 -8.23 -9.25
CA SER A 160 -5.49 -7.65 -10.59
C SER A 160 -5.96 -8.61 -11.68
N ALA A 161 -5.88 -9.94 -11.47
CA ALA A 161 -6.51 -10.93 -12.34
C ALA A 161 -8.05 -10.77 -12.46
N ALA A 162 -8.69 -9.97 -11.60
CA ALA A 162 -10.10 -9.60 -11.78
C ALA A 162 -10.36 -8.63 -12.95
N LEU A 163 -9.31 -8.03 -13.54
CA LEU A 163 -9.40 -7.05 -14.61
C LEU A 163 -9.44 -7.67 -16.02
N GLY A 164 -9.21 -8.97 -16.16
CA GLY A 164 -9.19 -9.68 -17.45
C GLY A 164 -8.52 -11.02 -17.33
#